data_AF-A0A7L4Z608-F1
#
_entry.id   AF-A0A7L4Z608-F1
#
_cell.length_a   1.000
_cell.length_b   1.000
_cell.length_c   1.000
_cell.angle_alpha   90.00
_cell.angle_beta   90.00
_cell.angle_gamma   90.00
#
_symmetry.space_group_name_H-M   'P 1'
#
loop_
_entity.id
_entity.type
_entity.pdbx_description
1 polymer ?
#
loop_
_entity_poly.entity_id
_entity_poly.type
_entity_poly.pdbx_seq_one_letter_code
_entity_poly.pdbx_strand_id
1 'polypeptide(L)'
;MPITLPAPAEPVDVLVSLVGHTSAAGAQRVIDDTRRSAKGCAHLAYDDGGTTRMNLAPLSLPVMGDDSTVTRAGVIIGKQRVCTTIGMVRVGTVSLNIMVSGDRYHSGDLQTVAEASVNRLEKVDPQVAGAAS
;
A
#
# COMPACT_ATOMS: atom_id res chain seq x y z
N MET A 1 35.24 15.22 18.00
CA MET A 1 34.29 15.32 16.89
C MET A 1 32.89 15.25 17.48
N PRO A 2 32.00 16.24 17.27
CA PRO A 2 30.63 16.11 17.74
C PRO A 2 29.94 15.01 16.93
N ILE A 3 29.32 14.06 17.63
CA ILE A 3 28.47 13.04 17.03
C ILE A 3 27.15 13.73 16.72
N THR A 4 26.93 14.05 15.45
CA THR A 4 25.60 14.45 14.97
C THR A 4 24.71 13.22 15.03
N LEU A 5 23.87 13.14 16.06
CA LEU A 5 22.81 12.15 16.09
C LEU A 5 21.88 12.43 14.90
N PRO A 6 21.47 11.40 14.13
CA PRO A 6 20.48 11.59 13.08
C PRO A 6 19.23 12.23 13.69
N ALA A 7 18.64 13.20 12.98
CA ALA A 7 17.37 13.78 13.36
C ALA A 7 16.34 12.67 13.65
N PRO A 8 15.46 12.82 14.65
CA PRO A 8 14.42 11.84 14.89
C PRO A 8 13.65 11.62 13.58
N ALA A 9 13.60 10.37 13.11
CA ALA A 9 12.80 10.02 11.95
C ALA A 9 11.36 10.50 12.21
N GLU A 10 10.79 11.27 11.29
CA GLU A 10 9.40 11.69 11.41
C GLU A 10 8.51 10.44 11.57
N PRO A 11 7.44 10.51 12.38
CA PRO A 11 6.62 9.35 12.67
C PRO A 11 6.02 8.76 11.39
N VAL A 12 6.22 7.45 11.21
CA VAL A 12 5.60 6.69 10.13
C VAL A 12 4.17 6.38 10.54
N ASP A 13 3.20 6.80 9.73
CA ASP A 13 1.80 6.46 9.92
C ASP A 13 1.43 5.23 9.10
N VAL A 14 0.76 4.27 9.75
CA VAL A 14 0.39 2.98 9.15
C VAL A 14 -1.11 2.77 9.30
N LEU A 15 -1.79 2.69 8.17
CA LEU A 15 -3.20 2.34 8.11
C LEU A 15 -3.37 0.99 7.42
N VAL A 16 -4.09 0.09 8.08
CA VAL A 16 -4.47 -1.22 7.52
C VAL A 16 -5.98 -1.31 7.47
N SER A 17 -6.52 -1.61 6.31
CA SER A 17 -7.95 -1.80 6.08
C SER A 17 -8.21 -3.11 5.35
N LEU A 18 -9.33 -3.75 5.67
CA LEU A 18 -9.74 -5.03 5.09
C LEU A 18 -11.10 -4.88 4.43
N VAL A 19 -11.24 -5.48 3.25
CA VAL A 19 -12.52 -5.55 2.54
C VAL A 19 -12.80 -7.01 2.22
N GLY A 20 -13.92 -7.52 2.72
CA GLY A 20 -14.42 -8.85 2.39
C GLY A 20 -15.15 -8.85 1.04
N HIS A 21 -14.93 -9.89 0.25
CA HIS A 21 -15.58 -10.11 -1.04
C HIS A 21 -16.39 -11.40 -1.01
N THR A 22 -17.34 -11.53 -1.92
CA THR A 22 -18.16 -12.75 -2.04
C THR A 22 -17.39 -13.95 -2.59
N SER A 23 -16.21 -13.74 -3.18
CA SER A 23 -15.36 -14.80 -3.72
C SER A 23 -13.89 -14.35 -3.86
N ALA A 24 -12.97 -15.32 -3.92
CA ALA A 24 -11.55 -15.06 -4.16
C ALA A 24 -11.31 -14.43 -5.53
N ALA A 25 -12.09 -14.82 -6.54
CA ALA A 25 -12.05 -14.20 -7.87
C ALA A 25 -12.49 -12.73 -7.83
N GLY A 26 -13.47 -12.38 -6.97
CA GLY A 26 -13.87 -10.99 -6.75
C GLY A 26 -12.73 -10.17 -6.13
N ALA A 27 -12.09 -10.69 -5.09
CA ALA A 27 -10.93 -10.05 -4.46
C ALA A 27 -9.76 -9.89 -5.44
N GLN A 28 -9.48 -10.90 -6.26
CA GLN A 28 -8.42 -10.85 -7.28
C GLN A 28 -8.70 -9.79 -8.35
N ARG A 29 -9.95 -9.66 -8.81
CA ARG A 29 -10.32 -8.60 -9.76
C ARG A 29 -9.99 -7.21 -9.23
N VAL A 30 -10.21 -6.95 -7.94
CA VAL A 30 -9.84 -5.66 -7.33
C VAL A 30 -8.33 -5.42 -7.39
N ILE A 31 -7.50 -6.42 -7.10
CA ILE A 31 -6.04 -6.28 -7.25
C ILE A 31 -5.65 -5.98 -8.69
N ASP A 32 -6.22 -6.71 -9.65
CA ASP A 32 -5.92 -6.54 -11.07
C ASP A 32 -6.40 -5.20 -11.62
N ASP A 33 -7.58 -4.75 -11.22
CA ASP A 33 -8.13 -3.46 -11.63
C ASP A 33 -7.35 -2.31 -10.99
N THR A 34 -6.93 -2.41 -9.73
CA THR A 34 -6.01 -1.43 -9.11
C THR A 34 -4.68 -1.41 -9.83
N ARG A 35 -4.09 -2.58 -10.12
CA ARG A 35 -2.82 -2.69 -10.85
C ARG A 35 -2.91 -2.06 -12.23
N ARG A 36 -4.01 -2.30 -12.96
CA ARG A 36 -4.28 -1.71 -14.27
C ARG A 36 -4.46 -0.20 -14.15
N SER A 37 -5.27 0.25 -13.18
CA SER A 37 -5.54 1.67 -12.94
C SER A 37 -4.27 2.42 -12.58
N ALA A 38 -3.42 1.87 -11.72
CA ALA A 38 -2.13 2.46 -11.37
C ALA A 38 -1.21 2.66 -12.58
N LYS A 39 -1.21 1.72 -13.54
CA LYS A 39 -0.47 1.86 -14.80
C LYS A 39 -1.08 2.91 -15.72
N GLY A 40 -2.42 2.95 -15.83
CA GLY A 40 -3.16 3.90 -16.67
C GLY A 40 -3.24 5.33 -16.12
N CYS A 41 -3.06 5.48 -14.80
CA CYS A 41 -3.12 6.73 -14.06
C CYS A 41 -1.74 7.17 -13.52
N ALA A 42 -0.66 6.63 -14.10
CA ALA A 42 0.69 7.09 -13.79
C ALA A 42 0.73 8.61 -14.05
N HIS A 43 1.11 9.39 -13.03
CA HIS A 43 1.14 10.85 -13.06
C HIS A 43 -0.22 11.56 -12.99
N LEU A 44 -1.23 10.98 -12.31
CA LEU A 44 -2.37 11.78 -11.85
C LEU A 44 -1.85 12.92 -10.96
N ALA A 45 -1.80 14.10 -11.55
CA ALA A 45 -1.51 15.37 -10.90
C ALA A 45 -2.84 16.04 -10.57
N TYR A 46 -3.26 15.93 -9.32
CA TYR A 46 -4.37 16.74 -8.81
C TYR A 46 -3.79 18.04 -8.27
N ASP A 47 -4.23 19.18 -8.80
CA ASP A 47 -3.90 20.52 -8.30
C ASP A 47 -5.23 21.28 -8.07
N ASP A 48 -5.53 21.62 -6.82
CA ASP A 48 -6.78 22.27 -6.39
C ASP A 48 -6.68 23.81 -6.32
N GLY A 49 -5.73 24.41 -7.04
CA GLY A 49 -5.46 25.85 -7.00
C GLY A 49 -4.15 26.19 -6.25
N GLY A 50 -3.23 25.24 -6.18
CA GLY A 50 -1.87 25.36 -5.64
C GLY A 50 -1.71 24.85 -4.21
N THR A 51 -2.79 24.45 -3.54
CA THR A 51 -2.77 24.03 -2.13
C THR A 51 -2.43 22.56 -1.96
N THR A 52 -2.84 21.69 -2.88
CA THR A 52 -2.57 20.26 -2.84
C THR A 52 -2.00 19.80 -4.18
N ARG A 53 -0.90 19.05 -4.17
CA ARG A 53 -0.38 18.33 -5.34
C ARG A 53 -0.19 16.86 -5.03
N MET A 54 -0.87 15.99 -5.76
CA MET A 54 -0.69 14.55 -5.65
C MET A 54 0.04 14.02 -6.87
N ASN A 55 0.95 13.05 -6.70
CA ASN A 55 1.59 12.31 -7.78
C ASN A 55 1.49 10.81 -7.51
N LEU A 56 0.61 10.13 -8.25
CA LEU A 56 0.47 8.68 -8.17
C LEU A 56 1.38 8.01 -9.20
N ALA A 57 2.07 6.95 -8.79
CA ALA A 57 2.80 6.09 -9.73
C ALA A 57 2.76 4.62 -9.27
N PRO A 58 2.69 3.66 -10.21
CA PRO A 58 2.86 2.26 -9.88
C PRO A 58 4.31 2.03 -9.42
N LEU A 59 4.50 1.09 -8.50
CA LEU A 59 5.81 0.58 -8.14
C LEU A 59 5.91 -0.87 -8.61
N SER A 60 6.96 -1.20 -9.34
CA SER A 60 7.28 -2.58 -9.73
C SER A 60 7.89 -3.34 -8.56
N LEU A 61 7.10 -3.47 -7.48
CA LEU A 61 7.45 -4.19 -6.27
C LEU A 61 6.31 -5.15 -5.94
N PRO A 62 6.53 -6.48 -5.94
CA PRO A 62 5.57 -7.39 -5.32
C PRO A 62 5.62 -7.20 -3.81
N VAL A 63 4.47 -7.05 -3.16
CA VAL A 63 4.41 -7.05 -1.68
C VAL A 63 4.52 -8.49 -1.18
N MET A 64 3.81 -9.41 -1.84
CA MET A 64 3.72 -10.83 -1.49
C MET A 64 3.69 -11.77 -2.71
N GLY A 65 3.49 -11.24 -3.94
CA GLY A 65 3.36 -12.06 -5.16
C GLY A 65 2.41 -11.47 -6.21
N ASP A 66 1.95 -12.30 -7.15
CA ASP A 66 1.03 -11.93 -8.25
C ASP A 66 -0.38 -11.57 -7.81
N ASP A 67 -0.70 -11.81 -6.54
CA ASP A 67 -1.93 -11.45 -5.85
C ASP A 67 -1.82 -10.11 -5.10
N SER A 68 -0.77 -9.33 -5.39
CA SER A 68 -0.52 -8.03 -4.78
C SER A 68 -0.17 -6.93 -5.78
N THR A 69 -0.39 -5.67 -5.41
CA THR A 69 0.04 -4.51 -6.19
C THR A 69 0.49 -3.37 -5.28
N VAL A 70 1.48 -2.59 -5.73
CA VAL A 70 1.98 -1.42 -5.01
C VAL A 70 1.85 -0.18 -5.86
N THR A 71 1.38 0.88 -5.21
CA THR A 71 1.43 2.24 -5.74
C THR A 71 2.13 3.14 -4.75
N ARG A 72 2.72 4.22 -5.25
CA ARG A 72 3.21 5.33 -4.43
C ARG A 72 2.41 6.58 -4.73
N ALA A 73 2.18 7.37 -3.69
CA ALA A 73 1.60 8.69 -3.78
C ALA A 73 2.53 9.69 -3.09
N GLY A 74 3.01 10.69 -3.83
CA GLY A 74 3.64 11.88 -3.24
C GLY A 74 2.61 12.98 -3.13
N VAL A 75 2.29 13.44 -1.93
CA VAL A 75 1.30 14.50 -1.68
C VAL A 75 2.01 15.72 -1.10
N ILE A 76 1.80 16.88 -1.69
CA ILE A 76 2.27 18.18 -1.17
C ILE A 76 1.03 18.95 -0.74
N ILE A 77 0.93 19.32 0.54
CA ILE A 77 -0.15 20.16 1.07
C ILE A 77 0.48 21.43 1.64
N GLY A 78 0.30 22.56 0.95
CA GLY A 78 1.00 23.81 1.25
C GLY A 78 2.53 23.64 1.19
N LYS A 79 3.20 23.64 2.36
CA LYS A 79 4.65 23.40 2.50
C LYS A 79 5.01 21.98 2.96
N GLN A 80 4.02 21.20 3.39
CA GLN A 80 4.23 19.84 3.86
C GLN A 80 4.30 18.87 2.69
N ARG A 81 5.16 17.87 2.79
CA ARG A 81 5.30 16.80 1.80
C ARG A 81 5.14 15.47 2.53
N VAL A 82 4.23 14.64 2.03
CA VAL A 82 3.96 13.31 2.56
C VAL A 82 4.18 12.32 1.45
N CYS A 83 5.00 11.31 1.71
CA CYS A 83 5.20 10.19 0.82
C CYS A 83 4.43 8.99 1.37
N THR A 84 3.51 8.46 0.59
CA THR A 84 2.72 7.28 0.94
C THR A 84 3.03 6.14 -0.01
N THR A 85 3.32 4.96 0.53
CA THR A 85 3.31 3.70 -0.22
C THR A 85 2.05 2.93 0.13
N ILE A 86 1.30 2.53 -0.90
CA ILE A 86 0.03 1.83 -0.77
C ILE A 86 0.19 0.44 -1.37
N GLY A 87 0.03 -0.60 -0.54
CA GLY A 87 0.04 -1.99 -0.94
C GLY A 87 -1.36 -2.58 -0.86
N MET A 88 -1.80 -3.27 -1.90
CA MET A 88 -2.99 -4.11 -1.86
C MET A 88 -2.59 -5.57 -2.02
N VAL A 89 -3.15 -6.44 -1.19
CA VAL A 89 -2.85 -7.88 -1.18
C VAL A 89 -4.16 -8.66 -1.07
N ARG A 90 -4.34 -9.72 -1.85
CA ARG A 90 -5.46 -10.65 -1.68
C ARG A 90 -5.10 -11.75 -0.69
N VAL A 91 -6.04 -12.10 0.18
CA VAL A 91 -5.97 -13.23 1.09
C VAL A 91 -7.30 -13.96 1.04
N GLY A 92 -7.39 -15.07 0.29
CA GLY A 92 -8.66 -15.77 0.06
C GLY A 92 -9.70 -14.85 -0.59
N THR A 93 -10.82 -14.61 0.12
CA THR A 93 -11.91 -13.71 -0.27
C THR A 93 -11.73 -12.28 0.24
N VAL A 94 -10.61 -11.95 0.90
CA VAL A 94 -10.36 -10.63 1.48
C VAL A 94 -9.33 -9.89 0.64
N SER A 95 -9.51 -8.58 0.46
CA SER A 95 -8.44 -7.68 0.00
C SER A 95 -7.97 -6.82 1.17
N LEU A 96 -6.69 -6.90 1.46
CA LEU A 96 -5.99 -6.05 2.41
C LEU A 96 -5.49 -4.80 1.67
N ASN A 97 -5.70 -3.63 2.27
CA ASN A 97 -5.16 -2.37 1.79
C ASN A 97 -4.34 -1.73 2.92
N ILE A 98 -3.06 -1.51 2.64
CA ILE A 98 -2.05 -1.04 3.58
C ILE A 98 -1.51 0.27 3.06
N MET A 99 -1.56 1.32 3.87
CA MET A 99 -0.95 2.61 3.59
C MET A 99 0.14 2.86 4.61
N VAL A 100 1.32 3.20 4.14
CA VAL A 100 2.45 3.62 4.97
C VAL A 100 2.87 5.01 4.52
N SER A 101 2.73 6.00 5.39
CA SER A 101 3.00 7.41 5.10
C SER A 101 4.16 7.93 5.96
N GLY A 102 5.03 8.74 5.37
CA GLY A 102 6.14 9.38 6.07
C GLY A 102 6.79 10.48 5.24
N ASP A 103 8.00 10.89 5.64
CA ASP A 103 8.82 11.89 4.94
C ASP A 103 9.42 11.36 3.62
N ARG A 104 9.47 10.03 3.48
CA ARG A 104 9.95 9.28 2.31
C ARG A 104 9.09 8.05 2.03
N TYR A 105 9.37 7.33 0.94
CA TYR A 105 8.66 6.09 0.64
C TYR A 105 9.21 4.93 1.49
N HIS A 106 8.35 4.36 2.34
CA HIS A 106 8.66 3.29 3.30
C HIS A 106 8.24 1.91 2.78
N SER A 107 8.76 1.50 1.62
CA SER A 107 8.37 0.22 1.00
C SER A 107 8.76 -1.02 1.81
N GLY A 108 9.82 -0.95 2.62
CA GLY A 108 10.21 -2.05 3.53
C GLY A 108 9.24 -2.24 4.69
N ASP A 109 8.75 -1.14 5.27
CA ASP A 109 7.74 -1.16 6.33
C ASP A 109 6.40 -1.68 5.76
N LEU A 110 6.05 -1.29 4.53
CA LEU A 110 4.89 -1.83 3.81
C LEU A 110 4.96 -3.36 3.69
N GLN A 111 6.11 -3.90 3.28
CA GLN A 111 6.30 -5.35 3.16
C GLN A 111 6.17 -6.05 4.52
N THR A 112 6.78 -5.50 5.56
CA THR A 112 6.72 -6.06 6.92
C THR A 112 5.28 -6.10 7.46
N VAL A 113 4.53 -5.01 7.27
CA VAL A 113 3.12 -4.93 7.69
C VAL A 113 2.26 -5.91 6.89
N ALA A 114 2.53 -6.07 5.59
CA ALA A 114 1.80 -7.00 4.75
C ALA A 114 2.02 -8.46 5.18
N GLU A 115 3.27 -8.89 5.35
CA GLU A 115 3.61 -10.23 5.81
C GLU A 115 2.95 -10.51 7.17
N ALA A 116 3.03 -9.58 8.12
CA ALA A 116 2.40 -9.73 9.44
C ALA A 116 0.86 -9.84 9.35
N SER A 117 0.24 -9.04 8.48
CA SER A 117 -1.23 -9.01 8.31
C SER A 117 -1.75 -10.27 7.63
N VAL A 118 -1.08 -10.73 6.57
CA VAL A 118 -1.42 -11.99 5.86
C VAL A 118 -1.28 -13.17 6.82
N ASN A 119 -0.14 -13.29 7.50
CA ASN A 119 0.09 -14.34 8.49
C ASN A 119 -0.96 -14.37 9.60
N ARG A 120 -1.50 -13.20 9.98
CA ARG A 120 -2.58 -13.12 10.96
C ARG A 120 -3.92 -13.57 10.38
N LEU A 121 -4.24 -13.19 9.15
CA LEU A 121 -5.49 -13.55 8.50
C LEU A 121 -5.59 -15.06 8.23
N GLU A 122 -4.51 -15.66 7.75
CA GLU A 122 -4.46 -17.11 7.49
C GLU A 122 -4.63 -17.95 8.77
N LYS A 123 -4.20 -17.43 9.92
CA LYS A 123 -4.37 -18.10 11.23
C LYS A 123 -5.79 -17.99 11.79
N VAL A 124 -6.56 -16.97 11.39
CA VAL A 124 -7.89 -16.69 11.94
C VAL A 124 -9.00 -17.36 11.14
N ASP A 125 -8.80 -17.64 9.84
CA ASP A 125 -9.79 -18.31 9.00
C ASP A 125 -9.17 -19.44 8.14
N PRO A 126 -9.30 -20.71 8.56
CA PRO A 126 -8.74 -21.85 7.83
C PRO A 126 -9.41 -22.13 6.47
N GLN A 127 -10.54 -21.49 6.12
CA GLN A 127 -11.10 -21.56 4.76
C GLN A 127 -10.30 -20.71 3.75
N VAL A 128 -9.41 -19.83 4.21
CA VAL A 128 -8.47 -19.06 3.37
C VAL A 128 -7.34 -19.94 2.84
N ALA A 129 -6.92 -20.97 3.58
CA ALA A 129 -5.84 -21.88 3.19
C ALA A 129 -6.21 -22.78 1.99
N GLY A 130 -7.51 -22.96 1.70
CA GLY A 130 -8.00 -23.89 0.68
C GLY A 130 -8.08 -23.38 -0.76
N ALA A 131 -7.73 -22.11 -1.02
CA ALA A 131 -7.76 -21.54 -2.37
C ALA A 131 -6.38 -21.51 -3.07
N ALA A 132 -5.34 -22.05 -2.42
CA ALA A 132 -4.05 -22.35 -3.01
C ALA A 132 -4.03 -23.82 -3.43
N SER A 133 -4.66 -24.13 -4.57
CA SER A 133 -4.50 -25.41 -5.28
C SER A 133 -4.67 -25.17 -6.77
#